data_AF-A0A915P140-F1
#
_entry.id   AF-A0A915P140-F1
#
_cell.length_a   1.000
_cell.length_b   1.000
_cell.length_c   1.000
_cell.angle_alpha   90.00
_cell.angle_beta   90.00
_cell.angle_gamma   90.00
#
_symmetry.space_group_name_H-M   'P 1'
#
loop_
_entity.id
_entity.type
_entity.pdbx_description
1 polymer ?
#
loop_
_entity_poly.entity_id
_entity_poly.type
_entity_poly.pdbx_seq_one_letter_code
_entity_poly.pdbx_strand_id
1 'polypeptide(L)'
;MVSSKCFTLNFTHIEVRDIKANPYTVRSLLAKRNITFTGEDALIISQAIVKFNLRTIHFSPLQNDQKPECYKIDIKIIFDNSRHTGQIKIKLNANISYVNLCNGRVLHVNSIGFDTAFIAIIDLLVLIMCVASVILCLRALVRAHLLKNTTSEFFEKAFKRRLPISDQWEFFNLWYGMIVVNDILIIIGTISVVLGIGALLVYIGLLRYFGFFSQYNILVLTLKKSLPSILRFMVCAIILYSGFLIAGWVVIGPYSMKFRTLAQSSEALFSLLNGDDMFATFYTISDANAAIKLFGTIYIYAFVSLFIYVVLSLFIAIIMDAYEVVKNRYNQGMDLERSILQEFLASEDMPDVNTPEAREIFATD
;
A
#
# COMPACT_ATOMS: atom_id res chain seq x y z
N MET A 1 -35.57 -17.23 6.80
CA MET A 1 -35.23 -16.94 8.21
C MET A 1 -34.20 -17.96 8.67
N VAL A 2 -32.97 -17.54 8.99
CA VAL A 2 -31.95 -18.45 9.54
C VAL A 2 -32.30 -18.68 11.01
N SER A 3 -32.88 -19.82 11.33
CA SER A 3 -33.17 -20.20 12.72
C SER A 3 -31.86 -20.57 13.43
N SER A 4 -31.26 -19.62 14.15
CA SER A 4 -30.07 -19.88 14.97
C SER A 4 -30.47 -20.48 16.33
N LYS A 5 -30.24 -21.77 16.54
CA LYS A 5 -30.30 -22.39 17.88
C LYS A 5 -28.99 -22.10 18.63
N CYS A 6 -29.07 -21.53 19.82
CA CYS A 6 -27.91 -21.22 20.66
C CYS A 6 -28.02 -21.97 21.98
N PHE A 7 -26.95 -22.62 22.40
CA PHE A 7 -26.88 -23.36 23.67
C PHE A 7 -25.71 -22.85 24.50
N THR A 8 -25.96 -22.59 25.79
CA THR A 8 -24.90 -22.22 26.72
C THR A 8 -24.32 -23.49 27.34
N LEU A 9 -23.05 -23.75 27.09
CA LEU A 9 -22.32 -24.89 27.64
C LEU A 9 -21.48 -24.42 28.84
N ASN A 10 -21.87 -24.81 30.04
CA ASN A 10 -21.04 -24.67 31.23
C ASN A 10 -20.49 -26.05 31.61
N PHE A 11 -19.17 -26.20 31.54
CA PHE A 11 -18.46 -27.44 31.85
C PHE A 11 -17.85 -27.37 33.24
N THR A 12 -18.04 -28.41 34.03
CA THR A 12 -17.39 -28.57 35.34
C THR A 12 -15.95 -29.06 35.20
N HIS A 13 -15.12 -28.84 36.21
CA HIS A 13 -13.71 -29.31 36.20
C HIS A 13 -13.57 -30.83 36.00
N ILE A 14 -14.54 -31.61 36.49
CA ILE A 14 -14.57 -33.07 36.33
C ILE A 14 -14.86 -33.43 34.88
N GLU A 15 -15.91 -32.84 34.28
CA GLU A 15 -16.23 -33.06 32.86
C GLU A 15 -15.07 -32.67 31.94
N VAL A 16 -14.37 -31.57 32.22
CA VAL A 16 -13.19 -31.16 31.44
C VAL A 16 -12.05 -32.17 31.57
N ARG A 17 -11.84 -32.74 32.77
CA ARG A 17 -10.84 -33.79 33.00
C ARG A 17 -11.19 -35.06 32.21
N ASP A 18 -12.47 -35.46 32.22
CA ASP A 18 -12.94 -36.65 31.50
C ASP A 18 -12.82 -36.47 29.98
N ILE A 19 -13.12 -35.28 29.47
CA ILE A 19 -12.90 -34.92 28.05
C ILE A 19 -11.42 -34.98 27.70
N LYS A 20 -10.54 -34.48 28.58
CA LYS A 20 -9.08 -34.52 28.36
C LYS A 20 -8.53 -35.95 28.36
N ALA A 21 -9.09 -36.83 29.19
CA ALA A 21 -8.71 -38.24 29.23
C ALA A 21 -9.26 -39.02 28.03
N ASN A 22 -10.49 -38.74 27.61
CA ASN A 22 -11.13 -39.38 26.46
C ASN A 22 -12.01 -38.38 25.68
N PRO A 23 -11.57 -37.91 24.49
CA PRO A 23 -12.32 -36.96 23.67
C PRO A 23 -13.72 -37.43 23.23
N TYR A 24 -13.98 -38.74 23.17
CA TYR A 24 -15.29 -39.27 22.77
C TYR A 24 -16.38 -39.05 23.82
N THR A 25 -16.01 -38.75 25.07
CA THR A 25 -16.95 -38.43 26.15
C THR A 25 -17.72 -37.14 25.90
N VAL A 26 -17.22 -36.24 25.03
CA VAL A 26 -17.93 -35.03 24.63
C VAL A 26 -19.32 -35.34 24.07
N ARG A 27 -19.48 -36.44 23.30
CA ARG A 27 -20.78 -36.83 22.72
C ARG A 27 -21.81 -37.16 23.80
N SER A 28 -21.43 -37.90 24.84
CA SER A 28 -22.35 -38.26 25.92
C SER A 28 -22.67 -37.04 26.81
N LEU A 29 -21.70 -36.15 27.02
CA LEU A 29 -21.90 -34.90 27.78
C LEU A 29 -22.81 -33.89 27.07
N LEU A 30 -22.74 -33.82 25.74
CA LEU A 30 -23.67 -33.02 24.93
C LEU A 30 -25.07 -33.65 24.89
N ALA A 31 -25.16 -34.97 24.79
CA ALA A 31 -26.44 -35.68 24.83
C ALA A 31 -27.20 -35.45 26.15
N LYS A 32 -26.49 -35.42 27.30
CA LYS A 32 -27.09 -35.04 28.61
C LYS A 32 -27.72 -33.64 28.62
N ARG A 33 -27.30 -32.75 27.71
CA ARG A 33 -27.78 -31.37 27.57
C ARG A 33 -28.76 -31.21 26.39
N ASN A 34 -29.32 -32.31 25.89
CA ASN A 34 -30.21 -32.35 24.72
C ASN A 34 -29.58 -31.80 23.43
N ILE A 35 -28.25 -31.91 23.29
CA ILE A 35 -27.52 -31.56 22.08
C ILE A 35 -27.03 -32.85 21.45
N THR A 36 -27.78 -33.31 20.45
CA THR A 36 -27.44 -34.49 19.65
C THR A 36 -27.31 -34.08 18.19
N PHE A 37 -26.25 -34.53 17.54
CA PHE A 37 -26.05 -34.36 16.10
C PHE A 37 -26.27 -35.71 15.43
N THR A 38 -27.28 -35.80 14.57
CA THR A 38 -27.50 -36.94 13.69
C THR A 38 -26.82 -36.70 12.33
N GLY A 39 -26.68 -37.75 11.51
CA GLY A 39 -26.14 -37.60 10.16
C GLY A 39 -27.04 -36.74 9.26
N GLU A 40 -28.35 -36.78 9.48
CA GLU A 40 -29.34 -35.99 8.74
C GLU A 40 -29.20 -34.49 9.05
N ASP A 41 -28.85 -34.13 10.29
CA ASP A 41 -28.62 -32.74 10.69
C ASP A 41 -27.46 -32.10 9.90
N ALA A 42 -26.48 -32.89 9.45
CA ALA A 42 -25.38 -32.40 8.62
C ALA A 42 -25.84 -31.95 7.21
N LEU A 43 -27.02 -32.38 6.76
CA LEU A 43 -27.62 -31.90 5.50
C LEU A 43 -28.31 -30.54 5.66
N ILE A 44 -28.67 -30.17 6.89
CA ILE A 44 -29.45 -28.97 7.20
C ILE A 44 -28.56 -27.87 7.80
N ILE A 45 -27.61 -28.24 8.65
CA ILE A 45 -26.73 -27.31 9.35
C ILE A 45 -25.68 -26.78 8.37
N SER A 46 -25.79 -25.50 8.02
CA SER A 46 -24.81 -24.78 7.20
C SER A 46 -23.59 -24.33 8.00
N GLN A 47 -23.76 -23.99 9.28
CA GLN A 47 -22.67 -23.50 10.12
C GLN A 47 -22.93 -23.80 11.61
N ALA A 48 -21.90 -24.27 12.31
CA ALA A 48 -21.88 -24.34 13.77
C ALA A 48 -20.75 -23.47 14.33
N ILE A 49 -21.02 -22.73 15.41
CA ILE A 49 -20.05 -21.81 16.01
C ILE A 49 -19.96 -22.05 17.51
N VAL A 50 -18.78 -22.42 17.99
CA VAL A 50 -18.47 -22.47 19.43
C VAL A 50 -17.81 -21.15 19.80
N LYS A 51 -18.42 -20.42 20.73
CA LYS A 51 -17.94 -19.11 21.20
C LYS A 51 -17.62 -19.16 22.68
N PHE A 52 -16.41 -18.74 23.06
CA PHE A 52 -16.02 -18.59 24.45
C PHE A 52 -14.94 -17.51 24.57
N ASN A 53 -14.83 -16.92 25.74
CA ASN A 53 -13.87 -15.85 26.00
C ASN A 53 -12.79 -16.37 26.95
N LEU A 54 -11.52 -16.13 26.63
CA LEU A 54 -10.40 -16.31 27.55
C LEU A 54 -9.93 -14.96 28.05
N ARG A 55 -9.46 -14.92 29.29
CA ARG A 55 -8.75 -13.77 29.86
C ARG A 55 -7.33 -14.20 30.14
N THR A 56 -6.35 -13.43 29.67
CA THR A 56 -4.94 -13.69 29.91
C THR A 56 -4.24 -12.40 30.31
N ILE A 57 -3.14 -12.54 31.02
CA ILE A 57 -2.27 -11.44 31.40
C ILE A 57 -0.92 -11.73 30.76
N HIS A 58 -0.39 -10.75 30.04
CA HIS A 58 0.94 -10.82 29.44
C HIS A 58 1.88 -9.91 30.23
N PHE A 59 3.07 -10.41 30.52
CA PHE A 59 4.17 -9.64 31.07
C PHE A 59 5.24 -9.54 29.98
N SER A 60 5.51 -8.34 29.49
CA SER A 60 6.54 -8.12 28.47
C SER A 60 7.92 -8.23 29.13
N PRO A 61 8.78 -9.19 28.75
CA PRO A 61 10.11 -9.33 29.32
C PRO A 61 11.11 -8.30 28.79
N LEU A 62 10.75 -7.56 27.74
CA LEU A 62 11.64 -6.66 26.97
C LEU A 62 11.56 -5.20 27.39
N GLN A 63 10.48 -4.80 28.08
CA GLN A 63 10.35 -3.46 28.64
C GLN A 63 10.63 -3.54 30.13
N ASN A 64 11.43 -2.61 30.66
CA ASN A 64 11.55 -2.36 32.11
C ASN A 64 10.20 -1.93 32.74
N ASP A 65 9.14 -1.82 31.94
CA ASP A 65 7.77 -1.58 32.36
C ASP A 65 7.12 -2.90 32.81
N GLN A 66 7.09 -3.15 34.13
CA GLN A 66 6.41 -4.31 34.73
C GLN A 66 4.88 -4.19 34.73
N LYS A 67 4.30 -3.39 33.84
CA LYS A 67 2.85 -3.24 33.76
C LYS A 67 2.22 -4.50 33.13
N PRO A 68 1.27 -5.15 33.81
CA PRO A 68 0.54 -6.27 33.22
C PRO A 68 -0.37 -5.78 32.10
N GLU A 69 -0.25 -6.38 30.93
CA GLU A 69 -1.20 -6.16 29.83
C GLU A 69 -2.33 -7.19 29.93
N CYS A 70 -3.55 -6.73 30.19
CA CYS A 70 -4.72 -7.59 30.21
C CYS A 70 -5.32 -7.74 28.82
N TYR A 71 -5.44 -8.99 28.38
CA TYR A 71 -6.08 -9.33 27.12
C TYR A 71 -7.32 -10.17 27.36
N LYS A 72 -8.41 -9.78 26.68
CA LYS A 72 -9.60 -10.60 26.52
C LYS A 72 -9.60 -11.15 25.09
N ILE A 73 -9.54 -12.48 24.99
CA ILE A 73 -9.51 -13.20 23.73
C ILE A 73 -10.91 -13.76 23.48
N ASP A 74 -11.61 -13.19 22.53
CA ASP A 74 -12.91 -13.69 22.08
C ASP A 74 -12.66 -14.78 21.01
N ILE A 75 -12.81 -16.05 21.42
CA ILE A 75 -12.55 -17.20 20.57
C ILE A 75 -13.86 -17.65 19.90
N LYS A 76 -13.78 -17.85 18.58
CA LYS A 76 -14.85 -18.40 17.75
C LYS A 76 -14.29 -19.57 16.94
N ILE A 77 -14.70 -20.78 17.28
CA ILE A 77 -14.44 -21.98 16.46
C ILE A 77 -15.63 -22.15 15.52
N ILE A 78 -15.39 -22.04 14.23
CA ILE A 78 -16.39 -22.06 13.17
C ILE A 78 -16.24 -23.36 12.39
N PHE A 79 -17.30 -24.16 12.41
CA PHE A 79 -17.48 -25.35 11.57
C PHE A 79 -18.36 -24.93 10.39
N ASP A 80 -17.76 -24.76 9.22
CA ASP A 80 -18.40 -24.31 7.99
C ASP A 80 -18.74 -25.52 7.11
N ASN A 81 -20.04 -25.73 6.96
CA ASN A 81 -20.64 -26.77 6.11
C ASN A 81 -21.55 -26.14 5.04
N SER A 82 -21.37 -24.85 4.72
CA SER A 82 -22.23 -24.09 3.80
C SER A 82 -22.38 -24.68 2.40
N ARG A 83 -21.42 -25.50 1.96
CA ARG A 83 -21.43 -26.15 0.64
C ARG A 83 -21.95 -27.58 0.66
N HIS A 84 -22.21 -28.16 1.84
CA HIS A 84 -22.70 -29.54 2.01
C HIS A 84 -21.95 -30.60 1.18
N THR A 85 -20.64 -30.46 0.99
CA THR A 85 -19.81 -31.34 0.14
C THR A 85 -19.31 -32.59 0.87
N GLY A 86 -19.83 -32.89 2.06
CA GLY A 86 -19.30 -33.95 2.94
C GLY A 86 -17.97 -33.61 3.63
N GLN A 87 -17.40 -32.42 3.38
CA GLN A 87 -16.19 -31.92 4.04
C GLN A 87 -16.53 -30.67 4.86
N ILE A 88 -16.37 -30.75 6.18
CA ILE A 88 -16.60 -29.63 7.10
C ILE A 88 -15.29 -28.89 7.33
N LYS A 89 -15.24 -27.60 7.01
CA LYS A 89 -14.05 -26.77 7.24
C LYS A 89 -14.09 -26.19 8.66
N ILE A 90 -13.02 -26.41 9.41
CA ILE A 90 -12.89 -25.89 10.78
C ILE A 90 -11.95 -24.69 10.76
N LYS A 91 -12.41 -23.56 11.29
CA LYS A 91 -11.62 -22.33 11.45
C LYS A 91 -11.65 -21.88 12.89
N LEU A 92 -10.50 -21.51 13.45
CA LEU A 92 -10.41 -20.88 14.76
C LEU A 92 -10.06 -19.40 14.56
N ASN A 93 -10.99 -18.53 14.96
CA ASN A 93 -10.77 -17.09 14.98
C ASN A 93 -10.58 -16.66 16.45
N ALA A 94 -9.42 -16.12 16.78
CA ALA A 94 -9.14 -15.52 18.08
C ALA A 94 -9.05 -14.01 17.92
N ASN A 95 -10.10 -13.29 18.32
CA ASN A 95 -10.07 -11.83 18.33
C ASN A 95 -9.54 -11.36 19.68
N ILE A 96 -8.35 -10.76 19.69
CA ILE A 96 -7.69 -10.30 20.90
C ILE A 96 -8.06 -8.83 21.11
N SER A 97 -8.59 -8.52 22.30
CA SER A 97 -8.91 -7.15 22.71
C SER A 97 -8.12 -6.77 23.95
N TYR A 98 -7.53 -5.58 23.92
CA TYR A 98 -6.85 -5.01 25.08
C TYR A 98 -7.89 -4.49 26.09
N VAL A 99 -7.66 -4.77 27.37
CA VAL A 99 -8.51 -4.31 28.47
C VAL A 99 -7.71 -3.33 29.32
N ASN A 100 -8.10 -2.05 29.27
CA ASN A 100 -7.37 -0.94 29.90
C ASN A 100 -7.18 -1.06 31.42
N LEU A 101 -7.99 -1.88 32.11
CA LEU A 101 -7.92 -2.04 33.56
C LEU A 101 -7.85 -3.51 33.95
N CYS A 102 -6.70 -3.93 34.46
CA CYS A 102 -6.56 -5.18 35.21
C CYS A 102 -6.99 -4.91 36.66
N ASN A 103 -7.99 -5.64 37.17
CA ASN A 103 -8.29 -5.60 38.61
C ASN A 103 -7.20 -6.37 39.38
N GLY A 104 -6.23 -5.66 39.93
CA GLY A 104 -5.15 -6.19 40.76
C GLY A 104 -4.24 -5.09 41.31
N ARG A 105 -3.60 -5.32 42.45
CA ARG A 105 -2.59 -4.39 43.01
C ARG A 105 -1.25 -4.66 42.33
N VAL A 106 -0.76 -3.69 41.55
CA VAL A 106 0.60 -3.71 41.00
C VAL A 106 1.54 -3.12 42.05
N LEU A 107 2.51 -3.89 42.52
CA LEU A 107 3.36 -3.55 43.68
C LEU A 107 4.47 -2.52 43.36
N HIS A 108 4.70 -2.19 42.09
CA HIS A 108 5.65 -1.16 41.65
C HIS A 108 5.08 -0.34 40.50
N VAL A 109 4.43 0.78 40.82
CA VAL A 109 4.01 1.78 39.81
C VAL A 109 4.56 3.12 40.26
N ASN A 110 5.85 3.37 40.06
CA ASN A 110 6.42 4.70 40.26
C ASN A 110 7.64 4.90 39.35
N SER A 111 7.38 4.96 38.05
CA SER A 111 7.90 6.04 37.18
C SER A 111 7.11 6.00 35.87
N ILE A 112 6.77 7.17 35.35
CA ILE A 112 6.55 7.28 33.91
C ILE A 112 7.89 6.85 33.31
N GLY A 113 7.91 5.73 32.58
CA GLY A 113 9.13 5.25 31.96
C GLY A 113 9.74 6.39 31.15
N PHE A 114 11.03 6.66 31.36
CA PHE A 114 11.76 7.67 30.57
C PHE A 114 11.54 7.45 29.07
N ASP A 115 11.40 6.20 28.65
CA ASP A 115 11.09 5.80 27.27
C ASP A 115 9.75 6.35 26.77
N THR A 116 8.68 6.29 27.58
CA THR A 116 7.35 6.81 27.19
C THR A 116 7.37 8.33 27.08
N ALA A 117 8.03 9.01 28.03
CA ALA A 117 8.20 10.45 27.98
C ALA A 117 9.05 10.86 26.77
N PHE A 118 10.11 10.12 26.46
CA PHE A 118 10.96 10.35 25.31
C PHE A 118 10.21 10.20 23.98
N ILE A 119 9.43 9.11 23.81
CA ILE A 119 8.59 8.90 22.62
C ILE A 119 7.58 10.05 22.47
N ALA A 120 6.89 10.43 23.54
CA ALA A 120 5.92 11.53 23.50
C ALA A 120 6.56 12.87 23.13
N ILE A 121 7.79 13.14 23.58
CA ILE A 121 8.55 14.34 23.20
C ILE A 121 8.92 14.30 21.72
N ILE A 122 9.40 13.16 21.21
CA ILE A 122 9.72 12.99 19.79
C ILE A 122 8.47 13.18 18.93
N ASP A 123 7.35 12.57 19.28
CA ASP A 123 6.08 12.70 18.54
C ASP A 123 5.59 14.15 18.51
N LEU A 124 5.71 14.87 19.64
CA LEU A 124 5.39 16.29 19.70
C LEU A 124 6.31 17.13 18.80
N LEU A 125 7.62 16.86 18.80
CA LEU A 125 8.58 17.56 17.94
C LEU A 125 8.30 17.29 16.46
N VAL A 126 8.01 16.04 16.09
CA VAL A 126 7.65 15.66 14.71
C VAL A 126 6.38 16.39 14.28
N LEU A 127 5.34 16.43 15.13
CA LEU A 127 4.11 17.14 14.84
C LEU A 127 4.35 18.63 14.59
N ILE A 128 5.14 19.29 15.45
CA ILE A 128 5.49 20.72 15.29
C ILE A 128 6.22 20.95 13.96
N MET A 129 7.20 20.10 13.63
CA MET A 129 7.98 20.20 12.39
C MET A 129 7.10 20.00 11.15
N CYS A 130 6.19 19.02 11.17
CA CYS A 130 5.24 18.79 10.07
C CYS A 130 4.27 19.96 9.91
N VAL A 131 3.70 20.51 10.99
CA VAL A 131 2.80 21.67 10.91
C VAL A 131 3.53 22.89 10.33
N ALA A 132 4.75 23.17 10.79
CA ALA A 132 5.57 24.25 10.24
C ALA A 132 5.87 24.04 8.75
N SER A 133 6.25 22.81 8.37
CA SER A 133 6.52 22.42 6.97
C SER A 133 5.31 22.62 6.07
N VAL A 134 4.10 22.19 6.49
CA VAL A 134 2.85 22.38 5.75
C VAL A 134 2.58 23.86 5.53
N ILE A 135 2.69 24.69 6.57
CA ILE A 135 2.42 26.13 6.46
C ILE A 135 3.37 26.79 5.45
N LEU A 136 4.66 26.48 5.52
CA LEU A 136 5.68 27.03 4.60
C LEU A 136 5.46 26.55 3.16
N CYS A 137 5.21 25.26 2.96
CA CYS A 137 4.98 24.69 1.63
C CYS A 137 3.67 25.18 1.02
N LEU A 138 2.60 25.29 1.81
CA LEU A 138 1.32 25.83 1.35
C LEU A 138 1.48 27.30 0.93
N ARG A 139 2.20 28.12 1.71
CA ARG A 139 2.51 29.50 1.33
C ARG A 139 3.27 29.56 0.00
N ALA A 140 4.24 28.68 -0.22
CA ALA A 140 4.97 28.59 -1.48
C ALA A 140 4.05 28.21 -2.65
N LEU A 141 3.15 27.25 -2.46
CA LEU A 141 2.17 26.84 -3.47
C LEU A 141 1.15 27.94 -3.78
N VAL A 142 0.65 28.66 -2.78
CA VAL A 142 -0.25 29.81 -3.00
C VAL A 142 0.45 30.92 -3.78
N ARG A 143 1.72 31.24 -3.43
CA ARG A 143 2.52 32.21 -4.20
C ARG A 143 2.74 31.77 -5.64
N ALA A 144 3.04 30.49 -5.86
CA ALA A 144 3.19 29.93 -7.21
C ALA A 144 1.87 30.00 -8.01
N HIS A 145 0.74 29.76 -7.37
CA HIS A 145 -0.58 29.89 -8.00
C HIS A 145 -0.92 31.35 -8.35
N LEU A 146 -0.63 32.29 -7.44
CA LEU A 146 -0.81 33.71 -7.70
C LEU A 146 0.08 34.17 -8.87
N LEU A 147 1.36 33.76 -8.86
CA LEU A 147 2.30 34.06 -9.94
C LEU A 147 1.82 33.50 -11.28
N LYS A 148 1.33 32.26 -11.31
CA LYS A 148 0.73 31.66 -12.51
C LYS A 148 -0.41 32.53 -13.06
N ASN A 149 -1.33 32.99 -12.21
CA ASN A 149 -2.47 33.79 -12.64
C ASN A 149 -2.03 35.16 -13.18
N THR A 150 -1.15 35.85 -12.45
CA THR A 150 -0.59 37.15 -12.90
C THR A 150 0.16 37.02 -14.23
N THR A 151 0.99 35.99 -14.39
CA THR A 151 1.72 35.74 -15.64
C THR A 151 0.76 35.38 -16.78
N SER A 152 -0.28 34.58 -16.51
CA SER A 152 -1.32 34.28 -17.51
C SER A 152 -2.03 35.54 -18.00
N GLU A 153 -2.39 36.45 -17.11
CA GLU A 153 -3.02 37.72 -17.47
C GLU A 153 -2.07 38.63 -18.24
N PHE A 154 -0.79 38.68 -17.85
CA PHE A 154 0.22 39.46 -18.56
C PHE A 154 0.40 38.98 -20.00
N PHE A 155 0.50 37.67 -20.24
CA PHE A 155 0.63 37.11 -21.58
C PHE A 155 -0.60 37.39 -22.47
N GLU A 156 -1.81 37.35 -21.89
CA GLU A 156 -3.03 37.68 -22.62
C GLU A 156 -3.11 39.17 -22.98
N LYS A 157 -2.65 40.07 -22.09
CA LYS A 157 -2.66 41.52 -22.33
C LYS A 157 -1.53 42.00 -23.26
N ALA A 158 -0.30 41.57 -23.01
CA ALA A 158 0.89 42.04 -23.73
C ALA A 158 1.08 41.34 -25.08
N PHE A 159 0.93 40.01 -25.12
CA PHE A 159 1.21 39.21 -26.31
C PHE A 159 -0.04 38.70 -27.03
N LYS A 160 -1.25 39.00 -26.50
CA LYS A 160 -2.55 38.53 -27.04
C LYS A 160 -2.61 37.01 -27.25
N ARG A 161 -1.86 36.26 -26.46
CA ARG A 161 -1.78 34.80 -26.50
C ARG A 161 -1.99 34.24 -25.10
N ARG A 162 -2.73 33.14 -25.00
CA ARG A 162 -2.89 32.42 -23.73
C ARG A 162 -1.75 31.44 -23.54
N LEU A 163 -1.24 31.36 -22.30
CA LEU A 163 -0.21 30.39 -21.93
C LEU A 163 -0.74 28.96 -22.04
N PRO A 164 -0.03 28.06 -22.75
CA PRO A 164 -0.45 26.68 -22.91
C PRO A 164 -0.44 25.96 -21.55
N ILE A 165 -1.28 24.94 -21.41
CA ILE A 165 -1.46 24.20 -20.15
C ILE A 165 -0.14 23.57 -19.68
N SER A 166 0.73 23.14 -20.61
CA SER A 166 2.06 22.61 -20.29
C SER A 166 2.90 23.60 -19.48
N ASP A 167 2.96 24.86 -19.91
CA ASP A 167 3.75 25.92 -19.27
C ASP A 167 3.11 26.33 -17.94
N GLN A 168 1.77 26.26 -17.84
CA GLN A 168 1.07 26.50 -16.58
C GLN A 168 1.42 25.49 -15.48
N TRP A 169 1.71 24.23 -15.85
CA TRP A 169 2.15 23.20 -14.88
C TRP A 169 3.60 23.39 -14.43
N GLU A 170 4.41 24.17 -15.14
CA GLU A 170 5.79 24.49 -14.75
C GLU A 170 5.85 25.33 -13.46
N PHE A 171 4.83 26.16 -13.21
CA PHE A 171 4.69 26.91 -11.96
C PHE A 171 4.42 26.00 -10.75
N PHE A 172 3.86 24.81 -10.94
CA PHE A 172 3.58 23.88 -9.83
C PHE A 172 4.78 22.96 -9.57
N ASN A 173 5.50 23.23 -8.47
CA ASN A 173 6.60 22.36 -8.06
C ASN A 173 6.05 21.09 -7.39
N LEU A 174 6.12 19.97 -8.12
CA LEU A 174 5.70 18.64 -7.68
C LEU A 174 6.29 18.23 -6.32
N TRP A 175 7.51 18.67 -5.98
CA TRP A 175 8.13 18.37 -4.69
C TRP A 175 7.40 19.03 -3.52
N TYR A 176 6.93 20.28 -3.67
CA TYR A 176 6.15 20.93 -2.61
C TYR A 176 4.77 20.27 -2.45
N GLY A 177 4.13 19.88 -3.55
CA GLY A 177 2.89 19.11 -3.49
C GLY A 177 3.06 17.79 -2.72
N MET A 178 4.14 17.06 -3.00
CA MET A 178 4.45 15.80 -2.31
C MET A 178 4.73 16.00 -0.81
N ILE A 179 5.46 17.05 -0.43
CA ILE A 179 5.73 17.37 0.99
C ILE A 179 4.42 17.66 1.73
N VAL A 180 3.51 18.44 1.15
CA VAL A 180 2.21 18.73 1.77
C VAL A 180 1.40 17.44 1.96
N VAL A 181 1.32 16.57 0.94
CA VAL A 181 0.63 15.28 1.06
C VAL A 181 1.26 14.40 2.14
N ASN A 182 2.59 14.33 2.18
CA ASN A 182 3.34 13.60 3.19
C ASN A 182 3.01 14.07 4.61
N ASP A 183 3.10 15.37 4.85
CA ASP A 183 2.89 15.93 6.18
C ASP A 183 1.43 15.75 6.64
N ILE A 184 0.45 15.81 5.72
CA ILE A 184 -0.94 15.45 6.01
C ILE A 184 -1.06 13.98 6.44
N LEU A 185 -0.37 13.06 5.75
CA LEU A 185 -0.36 11.64 6.12
C LEU A 185 0.25 11.43 7.52
N ILE A 186 1.36 12.11 7.83
CA ILE A 186 2.00 12.01 9.15
C ILE A 186 1.10 12.58 10.25
N ILE A 187 0.45 13.73 10.03
CA ILE A 187 -0.48 14.34 11.00
C ILE A 187 -1.70 13.43 11.25
N ILE A 188 -2.22 12.77 10.21
CA ILE A 188 -3.35 11.82 10.33
C ILE A 188 -2.90 10.47 10.93
N GLY A 189 -1.58 10.23 11.02
CA GLY A 189 -0.87 8.97 11.26
C GLY A 189 -1.14 8.21 12.57
N THR A 190 -2.29 8.39 13.21
CA THR A 190 -2.82 7.52 14.28
C THR A 190 -3.04 6.07 13.82
N ILE A 191 -3.09 5.82 12.51
CA ILE A 191 -3.20 4.48 11.90
C ILE A 191 -1.82 4.06 11.39
N SER A 192 -1.22 3.01 11.96
CA SER A 192 0.17 2.58 11.73
C SER A 192 0.57 2.45 10.24
N VAL A 193 -0.38 2.08 9.37
CA VAL A 193 -0.15 1.97 7.92
C VAL A 193 0.14 3.33 7.28
N VAL A 194 -0.58 4.38 7.70
CA VAL A 194 -0.44 5.73 7.16
C VAL A 194 0.92 6.30 7.54
N LEU A 195 1.40 6.02 8.75
CA LEU A 195 2.73 6.42 9.21
C LEU A 195 3.84 5.76 8.37
N GLY A 196 3.67 4.48 8.00
CA GLY A 196 4.61 3.79 7.10
C GLY A 196 4.66 4.41 5.69
N ILE A 197 3.51 4.76 5.13
CA ILE A 197 3.43 5.42 3.81
C ILE A 197 4.06 6.82 3.87
N GLY A 198 3.79 7.59 4.92
CA GLY A 198 4.43 8.88 5.17
C GLY A 198 5.95 8.75 5.24
N ALA A 199 6.46 7.81 6.05
CA ALA A 199 7.90 7.58 6.13
C ALA A 199 8.55 7.30 4.76
N LEU A 200 7.92 6.46 3.93
CA LEU A 200 8.42 6.20 2.56
C LEU A 200 8.44 7.47 1.70
N LEU A 201 7.40 8.30 1.77
CA LEU A 201 7.32 9.56 1.02
C LEU A 201 8.37 10.58 1.48
N VAL A 202 8.72 10.60 2.77
CA VAL A 202 9.85 11.42 3.28
C VAL A 202 11.16 11.01 2.59
N TYR A 203 11.44 9.71 2.51
CA TYR A 203 12.65 9.23 1.82
C TYR A 203 12.65 9.53 0.33
N ILE A 204 11.50 9.43 -0.34
CA ILE A 204 11.37 9.91 -1.74
C ILE A 204 11.60 11.42 -1.79
N GLY A 205 11.12 12.19 -0.81
CA GLY A 205 11.41 13.61 -0.63
C GLY A 205 12.88 13.97 -0.61
N LEU A 206 13.73 13.10 -0.07
CA LEU A 206 15.19 13.31 -0.07
C LEU A 206 15.77 13.35 -1.49
N LEU A 207 15.15 12.68 -2.47
CA LEU A 207 15.55 12.74 -3.89
C LEU A 207 15.51 14.16 -4.46
N ARG A 208 14.72 15.06 -3.88
CA ARG A 208 14.75 16.50 -4.22
C ARG A 208 16.13 17.10 -4.04
N TYR A 209 16.80 16.79 -2.94
CA TYR A 209 18.10 17.39 -2.59
C TYR A 209 19.22 16.84 -3.48
N PHE A 210 19.07 15.61 -3.98
CA PHE A 210 19.97 15.07 -5.00
C PHE A 210 19.86 15.83 -6.34
N GLY A 211 18.73 16.46 -6.64
CA GLY A 211 18.57 17.31 -7.82
C GLY A 211 19.41 18.59 -7.82
N PHE A 212 19.95 19.02 -6.65
CA PHE A 212 20.91 20.12 -6.57
C PHE A 212 22.27 19.74 -7.17
N PHE A 213 22.62 18.46 -7.11
CA PHE A 213 23.84 17.95 -7.69
C PHE A 213 23.63 17.57 -9.16
N SER A 214 24.42 18.19 -9.99
CA SER A 214 24.24 18.17 -11.45
C SER A 214 24.38 16.76 -12.06
N GLN A 215 25.21 15.89 -11.47
CA GLN A 215 25.36 14.47 -11.85
C GLN A 215 24.11 13.62 -11.55
N TYR A 216 23.45 13.85 -10.40
CA TYR A 216 22.27 13.08 -9.99
C TYR A 216 20.98 13.62 -10.61
N ASN A 217 20.94 14.91 -10.94
CA ASN A 217 19.79 15.55 -11.58
C ASN A 217 19.42 14.90 -12.93
N ILE A 218 20.40 14.39 -13.69
CA ILE A 218 20.18 13.67 -14.95
C ILE A 218 19.24 12.47 -14.76
N LEU A 219 19.38 11.73 -13.66
CA LEU A 219 18.55 10.55 -13.37
C LEU A 219 17.10 10.94 -13.07
N VAL A 220 16.91 11.94 -12.22
CA VAL A 220 15.57 12.47 -11.87
C VAL A 220 14.87 13.06 -13.10
N LEU A 221 15.61 13.80 -13.92
CA LEU A 221 15.10 14.38 -15.16
C LEU A 221 14.74 13.31 -16.19
N THR A 222 15.53 12.24 -16.29
CA THR A 222 15.24 11.08 -17.13
C THR A 222 13.92 10.41 -16.69
N LEU A 223 13.74 10.17 -15.39
CA LEU A 223 12.51 9.57 -14.85
C LEU A 223 11.28 10.46 -15.11
N LYS A 224 11.41 11.78 -14.90
CA LYS A 224 10.33 12.75 -15.20
C LYS A 224 10.00 12.78 -16.69
N LYS A 225 11.01 12.71 -17.56
CA LYS A 225 10.85 12.76 -19.02
C LYS A 225 10.24 11.49 -19.60
N SER A 226 10.61 10.31 -19.10
CA SER A 226 10.10 9.02 -19.56
C SER A 226 8.68 8.72 -19.07
N LEU A 227 8.28 9.26 -17.91
CA LEU A 227 6.98 9.00 -17.28
C LEU A 227 5.75 9.12 -18.22
N PRO A 228 5.53 10.21 -18.99
CA PRO A 228 4.36 10.30 -19.86
C PRO A 228 4.36 9.26 -20.99
N SER A 229 5.53 8.94 -21.56
CA SER A 229 5.66 7.90 -22.60
C SER A 229 5.39 6.52 -22.02
N ILE A 230 5.94 6.23 -20.83
CA ILE A 230 5.69 5.02 -20.07
C ILE A 230 4.20 4.87 -19.78
N LEU A 231 3.51 5.91 -19.29
CA LEU A 231 2.09 5.84 -18.97
C LEU A 231 1.24 5.47 -20.18
N ARG A 232 1.53 6.02 -21.36
CA ARG A 232 0.83 5.64 -22.61
C ARG A 232 1.06 4.18 -22.98
N PHE A 233 2.30 3.72 -22.87
CA PHE A 233 2.65 2.31 -23.11
C PHE A 233 2.00 1.37 -22.09
N MET A 234 1.96 1.76 -20.82
CA MET A 234 1.36 1.00 -19.73
C MET A 234 -0.14 0.79 -19.92
N VAL A 235 -0.87 1.76 -20.49
CA VAL A 235 -2.29 1.57 -20.83
C VAL A 235 -2.47 0.40 -21.80
N CYS A 236 -1.65 0.32 -22.85
CA CYS A 236 -1.68 -0.82 -23.79
C CYS A 236 -1.28 -2.14 -23.11
N ALA A 237 -0.24 -2.11 -22.27
CA ALA A 237 0.21 -3.29 -21.54
C ALA A 237 -0.84 -3.81 -20.55
N ILE A 238 -1.58 -2.92 -19.88
CA ILE A 238 -2.66 -3.28 -18.94
C ILE A 238 -3.84 -3.94 -19.66
N ILE A 239 -4.19 -3.47 -20.87
CA ILE A 239 -5.25 -4.08 -21.69
C ILE A 239 -4.87 -5.53 -22.03
N LEU A 240 -3.64 -5.75 -22.51
CA LEU A 240 -3.14 -7.09 -22.79
C LEU A 240 -3.09 -7.96 -21.52
N TYR A 241 -2.57 -7.40 -20.43
CA TYR A 241 -2.43 -8.09 -19.15
C TYR A 241 -3.80 -8.53 -18.60
N SER A 242 -4.81 -7.68 -18.72
CA SER A 242 -6.18 -7.98 -18.29
C SER A 242 -6.79 -9.13 -19.11
N GLY A 243 -6.49 -9.22 -20.40
CA GLY A 243 -6.89 -10.35 -21.25
C GLY A 243 -6.32 -11.68 -20.75
N PHE A 244 -5.02 -11.71 -20.46
CA PHE A 244 -4.37 -12.88 -19.86
C PHE A 244 -4.94 -13.17 -18.46
N LEU A 245 -5.07 -12.16 -17.61
CA LEU A 245 -5.61 -12.30 -16.25
C LEU A 245 -6.98 -12.97 -16.22
N ILE A 246 -7.92 -12.51 -17.05
CA ILE A 246 -9.27 -13.09 -17.11
C ILE A 246 -9.22 -14.51 -17.69
N ALA A 247 -8.44 -14.73 -18.75
CA ALA A 247 -8.29 -16.05 -19.37
C ALA A 247 -7.68 -17.07 -18.39
N GLY A 248 -6.62 -16.70 -17.67
CA GLY A 248 -5.97 -17.53 -16.66
C GLY A 248 -6.90 -17.84 -15.49
N TRP A 249 -7.64 -16.84 -15.00
CA TRP A 249 -8.61 -17.02 -13.92
C TRP A 249 -9.75 -17.98 -14.31
N VAL A 250 -10.32 -17.83 -15.51
CA VAL A 250 -11.47 -18.65 -15.95
C VAL A 250 -11.05 -20.06 -16.34
N VAL A 251 -9.96 -20.22 -17.11
CA VAL A 251 -9.58 -21.52 -17.67
C VAL A 251 -8.75 -22.35 -16.69
N ILE A 252 -7.76 -21.73 -16.03
CA ILE A 252 -6.80 -22.43 -15.16
C ILE A 252 -7.27 -22.40 -13.69
N GLY A 253 -8.07 -21.41 -13.29
CA GLY A 253 -8.48 -21.19 -11.90
C GLY A 253 -9.15 -22.37 -11.18
N PRO A 254 -10.00 -23.19 -11.83
CA PRO A 254 -10.54 -24.39 -11.19
C PRO A 254 -9.49 -25.48 -10.92
N TYR A 255 -8.35 -25.44 -11.62
CA TYR A 255 -7.34 -26.50 -11.67
C TYR A 255 -5.99 -26.12 -11.06
N SER A 256 -5.81 -24.86 -10.62
CA SER A 256 -4.62 -24.39 -9.91
C SER A 256 -5.01 -23.52 -8.72
N MET A 257 -4.29 -23.70 -7.60
CA MET A 257 -4.48 -22.88 -6.40
C MET A 257 -4.10 -21.40 -6.63
N LYS A 258 -3.14 -21.12 -7.53
CA LYS A 258 -2.64 -19.77 -7.81
C LYS A 258 -3.65 -18.92 -8.59
N PHE A 259 -4.43 -19.55 -9.46
CA PHE A 259 -5.38 -18.85 -10.32
C PHE A 259 -6.81 -18.85 -9.76
N ARG A 260 -7.02 -19.16 -8.47
CA ARG A 260 -8.37 -19.41 -7.93
C ARG A 260 -9.22 -18.15 -7.80
N THR A 261 -8.60 -17.01 -7.54
CA THR A 261 -9.26 -15.70 -7.48
C THR A 261 -8.57 -14.73 -8.43
N LEU A 262 -9.28 -13.68 -8.84
CA LEU A 262 -8.72 -12.66 -9.73
C LEU A 262 -7.47 -11.99 -9.11
N ALA A 263 -7.51 -11.70 -7.80
CA ALA A 263 -6.38 -11.11 -7.07
C ALA A 263 -5.16 -12.04 -7.07
N GLN A 264 -5.33 -13.31 -6.69
CA GLN A 264 -4.23 -14.29 -6.69
C GLN A 264 -3.70 -14.57 -8.11
N SER A 265 -4.58 -14.56 -9.11
CA SER A 265 -4.18 -14.68 -10.52
C SER A 265 -3.32 -13.49 -10.94
N SER A 266 -3.63 -12.28 -10.47
CA SER A 266 -2.82 -11.09 -10.72
C SER A 266 -1.49 -11.12 -9.96
N GLU A 267 -1.48 -11.58 -8.71
CA GLU A 267 -0.23 -11.79 -7.96
C GLU A 267 0.68 -12.80 -8.68
N ALA A 268 0.11 -13.92 -9.14
CA ALA A 268 0.85 -14.95 -9.87
C ALA A 268 1.40 -14.43 -11.22
N LEU A 269 0.60 -13.73 -12.03
CA LEU A 269 1.05 -13.17 -13.30
C LEU A 269 2.09 -12.05 -13.10
N PHE A 270 1.96 -11.25 -12.06
CA PHE A 270 2.95 -10.22 -11.72
C PHE A 270 4.27 -10.83 -11.24
N SER A 271 4.24 -11.89 -10.43
CA SER A 271 5.44 -12.67 -10.08
C SER A 271 6.11 -13.25 -11.31
N LEU A 272 5.33 -13.88 -12.21
CA LEU A 272 5.84 -14.45 -13.46
C LEU A 272 6.48 -13.40 -14.37
N LEU A 273 5.91 -12.19 -14.45
CA LEU A 273 6.47 -11.08 -15.24
C LEU A 273 7.88 -10.69 -14.76
N ASN A 274 8.14 -10.83 -13.45
CA ASN A 274 9.45 -10.58 -12.86
C ASN A 274 10.35 -11.83 -12.80
N GLY A 275 9.92 -12.95 -13.40
CA GLY A 275 10.66 -14.21 -13.41
C GLY A 275 10.61 -14.99 -12.10
N ASP A 276 9.73 -14.61 -11.16
CA ASP A 276 9.54 -15.31 -9.90
C ASP A 276 8.56 -16.48 -10.05
N ASP A 277 8.89 -17.58 -9.37
CA ASP A 277 8.05 -18.76 -9.22
C ASP A 277 7.50 -19.38 -10.53
N MET A 278 8.31 -19.35 -11.60
CA MET A 278 7.93 -19.89 -12.93
C MET A 278 7.68 -21.39 -12.88
N PHE A 279 8.63 -22.17 -12.32
CA PHE A 279 8.52 -23.63 -12.30
C PHE A 279 7.35 -24.12 -11.43
N ALA A 280 7.15 -23.57 -10.24
CA ALA A 280 6.07 -24.06 -9.39
C ALA A 280 4.69 -23.69 -9.97
N THR A 281 4.58 -22.64 -10.80
CA THR A 281 3.33 -22.35 -11.51
C THR A 281 2.95 -23.50 -12.45
N PHE A 282 3.89 -24.06 -13.22
CA PHE A 282 3.63 -25.26 -14.04
C PHE A 282 3.23 -26.46 -13.18
N TYR A 283 3.89 -26.65 -12.04
CA TYR A 283 3.60 -27.76 -11.12
C TYR A 283 2.24 -27.66 -10.43
N THR A 284 1.75 -26.43 -10.19
CA THR A 284 0.46 -26.23 -9.52
C THR A 284 -0.75 -26.49 -10.42
N ILE A 285 -0.56 -26.61 -11.74
CA ILE A 285 -1.64 -26.94 -12.67
C ILE A 285 -1.89 -28.44 -12.58
N SER A 286 -3.13 -28.82 -12.31
CA SER A 286 -3.51 -30.23 -12.17
C SER A 286 -3.17 -31.07 -13.41
N ASP A 287 -2.52 -32.20 -13.17
CA ASP A 287 -2.20 -33.21 -14.18
C ASP A 287 -3.38 -34.14 -14.52
N ALA A 288 -4.55 -33.92 -13.91
CA ALA A 288 -5.72 -34.78 -14.10
C ALA A 288 -6.25 -34.78 -15.54
N ASN A 289 -6.12 -33.66 -16.24
CA ASN A 289 -6.59 -33.50 -17.62
C ASN A 289 -5.46 -33.03 -18.53
N ALA A 290 -5.02 -33.88 -19.45
CA ALA A 290 -3.91 -33.58 -20.37
C ALA A 290 -4.16 -32.32 -21.22
N ALA A 291 -5.41 -32.09 -21.66
CA ALA A 291 -5.77 -30.90 -22.43
C ALA A 291 -5.59 -29.59 -21.64
N ILE A 292 -5.89 -29.62 -20.34
CA ILE A 292 -5.77 -28.45 -19.45
C ILE A 292 -4.31 -28.18 -19.13
N LYS A 293 -3.54 -29.24 -18.89
CA LYS A 293 -2.08 -29.13 -18.72
C LYS A 293 -1.42 -28.56 -19.97
N LEU A 294 -1.81 -29.03 -21.16
CA LEU A 294 -1.31 -28.50 -22.43
C LEU A 294 -1.68 -27.03 -22.62
N PHE A 295 -2.95 -26.68 -22.45
CA PHE A 295 -3.42 -25.29 -22.56
C PHE A 295 -2.70 -24.38 -21.54
N GLY A 296 -2.62 -24.80 -20.28
CA GLY A 296 -1.95 -24.06 -19.22
C GLY A 296 -0.46 -23.86 -19.50
N THR A 297 0.21 -24.88 -20.06
CA THR A 297 1.61 -24.81 -20.46
C THR A 297 1.82 -23.81 -21.60
N ILE A 298 1.00 -23.90 -22.66
CA ILE A 298 1.02 -22.96 -23.78
C ILE A 298 0.71 -21.54 -23.30
N TYR A 299 -0.28 -21.39 -22.43
CA TYR A 299 -0.67 -20.11 -21.84
C TYR A 299 0.49 -19.45 -21.07
N ILE A 300 1.16 -20.19 -20.18
CA ILE A 300 2.30 -19.65 -19.42
C ILE A 300 3.45 -19.30 -20.36
N TYR A 301 3.80 -20.16 -21.33
CA TYR A 301 4.86 -19.85 -22.29
C TYR A 301 4.52 -18.62 -23.15
N ALA A 302 3.28 -18.49 -23.61
CA ALA A 302 2.82 -17.32 -24.36
C ALA A 302 2.88 -16.04 -23.51
N PHE A 303 2.43 -16.10 -22.25
CA PHE A 303 2.50 -14.96 -21.33
C PHE A 303 3.95 -14.54 -21.05
N VAL A 304 4.81 -15.49 -20.67
CA VAL A 304 6.21 -15.23 -20.34
C VAL A 304 6.97 -14.68 -21.54
N SER A 305 6.84 -15.31 -22.72
CA SER A 305 7.53 -14.85 -23.92
C SER A 305 7.08 -13.45 -24.34
N LEU A 306 5.78 -13.16 -24.30
CA LEU A 306 5.26 -11.85 -24.63
C LEU A 306 5.67 -10.79 -23.59
N PHE A 307 5.41 -11.01 -22.30
CA PHE A 307 5.61 -9.99 -21.29
C PHE A 307 7.08 -9.77 -20.92
N ILE A 308 7.89 -10.82 -20.84
CA ILE A 308 9.31 -10.69 -20.48
C ILE A 308 10.14 -10.26 -21.69
N TYR A 309 9.99 -10.89 -22.87
CA TYR A 309 10.88 -10.57 -23.99
C TYR A 309 10.41 -9.40 -24.85
N VAL A 310 9.10 -9.11 -24.90
CA VAL A 310 8.58 -8.02 -25.72
C VAL A 310 8.24 -6.81 -24.85
N VAL A 311 7.30 -6.96 -23.90
CA VAL A 311 6.78 -5.81 -23.14
C VAL A 311 7.86 -5.20 -22.23
N LEU A 312 8.59 -6.02 -21.46
CA LEU A 312 9.65 -5.53 -20.58
C LEU A 312 10.81 -4.93 -21.37
N SER A 313 11.21 -5.54 -22.50
CA SER A 313 12.26 -4.99 -23.36
C SER A 313 11.87 -3.64 -23.98
N LEU A 314 10.60 -3.46 -24.38
CA LEU A 314 10.09 -2.16 -24.85
C LEU A 314 10.07 -1.12 -23.72
N PHE A 315 9.68 -1.52 -22.50
CA PHE A 315 9.71 -0.63 -21.34
C PHE A 315 11.13 -0.11 -21.05
N ILE A 316 12.12 -1.01 -21.07
CA ILE A 316 13.54 -0.65 -20.91
C ILE A 316 13.99 0.26 -22.05
N ALA A 317 13.61 -0.03 -23.30
CA ALA A 317 13.95 0.80 -24.46
C ALA A 317 13.41 2.23 -24.35
N ILE A 318 12.17 2.41 -23.87
CA ILE A 318 11.58 3.75 -23.65
C ILE A 318 12.37 4.55 -22.60
N ILE A 319 12.82 3.89 -21.53
CA ILE A 319 13.66 4.53 -20.50
C ILE A 319 15.03 4.88 -21.07
N MET A 320 15.64 3.97 -21.84
CA MET A 320 16.95 4.16 -22.44
C MET A 320 16.95 5.32 -23.46
N ASP A 321 15.94 5.40 -24.32
CA ASP A 321 15.76 6.52 -25.24
C ASP A 321 15.63 7.86 -24.50
N ALA A 322 14.79 7.90 -23.46
CA ALA A 322 14.66 9.09 -22.62
C ALA A 322 15.98 9.47 -21.93
N TYR A 323 16.75 8.48 -21.47
CA TYR A 323 18.06 8.70 -20.84
C TYR A 323 19.07 9.27 -21.83
N GLU A 324 19.18 8.71 -23.03
CA GLU A 324 20.08 9.21 -24.08
C GLU A 324 19.72 10.63 -24.50
N VAL A 325 18.44 10.91 -24.67
CA VAL A 325 17.93 12.26 -24.96
C VAL A 325 18.33 13.24 -23.85
N VAL A 326 18.15 12.89 -22.57
CA VAL A 326 18.54 13.78 -21.45
C VAL A 326 20.06 13.92 -21.34
N LYS A 327 20.82 12.84 -21.53
CA LYS A 327 22.30 12.85 -21.49
C LYS A 327 22.91 13.71 -22.59
N ASN A 328 22.44 13.56 -23.83
CA ASN A 328 22.92 14.34 -24.96
C ASN A 328 22.64 15.84 -24.76
N ARG A 329 21.45 16.18 -24.22
CA ARG A 329 21.10 17.56 -23.86
C ARG A 329 21.99 18.15 -22.77
N TYR A 330 22.37 17.34 -21.80
CA TYR A 330 23.25 17.78 -20.72
C TYR A 330 24.67 18.04 -21.22
N ASN A 331 25.17 17.21 -22.15
CA ASN A 331 26.49 17.38 -22.76
C ASN A 331 26.56 18.56 -23.75
N GLN A 332 25.46 18.92 -24.40
CA GLN A 332 25.40 20.00 -25.41
C GLN A 332 25.14 21.39 -24.82
N GLY A 333 25.01 21.53 -23.49
CA GLY A 333 25.01 22.86 -22.85
C GLY A 333 23.77 23.73 -23.09
N MET A 334 22.57 23.12 -23.06
CA MET A 334 21.25 23.75 -23.28
C MET A 334 20.93 24.17 -24.73
N ASP A 335 20.11 23.36 -25.39
CA ASP A 335 19.11 23.84 -26.35
C ASP A 335 17.84 23.03 -26.13
N LEU A 336 16.94 23.56 -25.29
CA LEU A 336 15.54 23.15 -25.35
C LEU A 336 14.92 23.90 -26.53
N GLU A 337 13.96 23.30 -27.23
CA GLU A 337 12.82 24.07 -27.72
C GLU A 337 12.24 24.79 -26.50
N ARG A 338 12.68 26.02 -26.24
CA ARG A 338 12.25 26.79 -25.08
C ARG A 338 10.74 26.91 -25.14
N SER A 339 10.06 26.58 -24.04
CA SER A 339 8.65 26.94 -23.93
C SER A 339 8.51 28.45 -24.10
N ILE A 340 7.33 28.93 -24.49
CA ILE A 340 7.11 30.38 -24.68
C ILE A 340 7.47 31.15 -23.39
N LEU A 341 7.23 30.51 -22.24
CA LEU A 341 7.65 31.01 -20.93
C LEU A 341 9.18 31.05 -20.76
N GLN A 342 9.89 29.98 -21.11
CA GLN A 342 11.35 29.92 -21.02
C GLN A 342 12.05 30.84 -22.02
N GLU A 343 11.46 31.04 -23.19
CA GLU A 343 11.94 32.01 -24.19
C GLU A 343 11.76 33.43 -23.67
N PHE A 344 10.62 33.76 -23.08
CA PHE A 344 10.39 35.02 -22.39
C PHE A 344 11.41 35.26 -21.27
N LEU A 345 11.62 34.27 -20.38
CA LEU A 345 12.61 34.37 -19.30
C LEU A 345 14.05 34.54 -19.79
N ALA A 346 14.37 33.99 -20.96
CA ALA A 346 15.69 34.11 -21.56
C ALA A 346 15.86 35.35 -22.46
N SER A 347 14.77 36.05 -22.78
CA SER A 347 14.78 37.30 -23.55
C SER A 347 15.10 38.54 -22.71
N GLU A 348 15.12 38.38 -21.39
CA GLU A 348 15.37 39.45 -20.44
C GLU A 348 16.79 39.28 -19.87
N ASP A 349 17.65 40.28 -20.09
CA ASP A 349 18.94 40.36 -19.39
C ASP A 349 18.62 40.52 -17.89
N MET A 350 18.96 39.49 -17.10
CA MET A 350 18.82 39.55 -15.64
C MET A 350 19.49 40.84 -15.14
N PRO A 351 18.75 41.80 -14.54
CA PRO A 351 19.38 43.02 -14.06
C PRO A 351 20.45 42.67 -13.04
N ASP A 352 21.67 43.14 -13.26
CA ASP A 352 22.79 42.90 -12.34
C ASP A 352 22.39 43.40 -10.95
N VAL A 353 22.22 42.46 -10.01
CA VAL A 353 21.78 42.70 -8.62
C VAL A 353 22.75 43.63 -7.87
N ASN A 354 23.91 43.92 -8.44
CA ASN A 354 24.87 44.89 -7.92
C ASN A 354 24.61 46.33 -8.34
N THR A 355 23.72 46.58 -9.32
CA THR A 355 23.35 47.95 -9.71
C THR A 355 22.34 48.55 -8.73
N PRO A 356 22.45 49.86 -8.41
CA PRO A 356 21.53 50.54 -7.50
C PRO A 356 20.07 50.46 -7.97
N GLU A 357 19.86 50.52 -9.29
CA GLU A 357 18.56 50.50 -9.96
C GLU A 357 17.83 49.15 -9.77
N ALA A 358 18.56 48.02 -9.82
CA ALA A 358 18.00 46.71 -9.54
C ALA A 358 17.58 46.55 -8.07
N ARG A 359 18.28 47.20 -7.13
CA ARG A 359 17.96 47.14 -5.70
C ARG A 359 16.69 47.91 -5.34
N GLU A 360 16.38 48.99 -6.05
CA GLU A 360 15.11 49.72 -5.89
C GLU A 360 13.90 48.94 -6.44
N ILE A 361 14.06 48.14 -7.49
CA ILE A 361 12.96 47.35 -8.08
C ILE A 361 12.53 46.17 -7.16
N PHE A 362 13.45 45.66 -6.34
CA PHE A 362 13.18 44.56 -5.38
C PHE A 362 13.05 45.01 -3.92
N ALA A 363 13.27 46.29 -3.62
CA ALA A 363 12.95 46.87 -2.33
C ALA A 363 11.45 47.17 -2.29
N THR A 364 10.68 46.26 -1.69
CA THR A 364 9.27 46.49 -1.37
C THR A 364 9.14 47.65 -0.37
N ASP A 365 8.23 48.59 -0.65
CA ASP A 365 7.56 49.38 0.39
C ASP A 365 6.86 48.47 1.42
#